data_AF-A0ABC8VET3-F1
#
_entry.id   AF-A0ABC8VET3-F1
#
_cell.length_a   1.000
_cell.length_b   1.000
_cell.length_c   1.000
_cell.angle_alpha   90.00
_cell.angle_beta   90.00
_cell.angle_gamma   90.00
#
_symmetry.space_group_name_H-M   'P 1'
#
loop_
_entity.id
_entity.type
_entity.pdbx_description
1 polymer ?
#
loop_
_entity_poly.entity_id
_entity_poly.type
_entity_poly.pdbx_seq_one_letter_code
_entity_poly.pdbx_strand_id
1 'polypeptide(L)'
;MAAAKGKRVYLTWTDEMDTALLAVLVEHHNNGDHAQNGWKPHVYNAAIRNVREKCSVEITKDNIASRCKTFDKHYEIISKILSQSGFGWDWENDKLLIDSDDVWNRYVEANKAAACYKTKVVKNWDAINTIYSKDHATGDGAQTGVESAQVPPEQVDDASPELPQKRQRTGEAILTMLGDMKTSFSDVLKSTEPLPLPQVTPPAEILAVLQVIPDLNRCDMLKSYGKLILNERLFQALMELPMDMRKEWILLLNDS
;
A
#
# COMPACT_ATOMS: atom_id res chain seq x y z
N MET A 1 -45.54 2.77 15.47
CA MET A 1 -45.21 2.97 14.04
C MET A 1 -43.95 2.19 13.71
N ALA A 2 -43.95 1.36 12.68
CA ALA A 2 -42.72 0.71 12.21
C ALA A 2 -41.97 1.68 11.30
N ALA A 3 -40.68 1.91 11.59
CA ALA A 3 -39.84 2.73 10.71
C ALA A 3 -39.71 2.04 9.34
N ALA A 4 -40.12 2.72 8.28
CA ALA A 4 -39.93 2.23 6.93
C ALA A 4 -38.43 2.09 6.65
N LYS A 5 -37.95 0.84 6.53
CA LYS A 5 -36.57 0.58 6.09
C LYS A 5 -36.44 1.14 4.67
N GLY A 6 -35.77 2.29 4.55
CA GLY A 6 -35.56 2.95 3.27
C GLY A 6 -34.98 1.96 2.26
N LYS A 7 -35.50 2.00 1.02
CA LYS A 7 -34.89 1.26 -0.09
C LYS A 7 -33.40 1.63 -0.14
N ARG A 8 -32.52 0.65 0.05
CA ARG A 8 -31.09 0.85 -0.24
C ARG A 8 -30.98 1.12 -1.74
N VAL A 9 -30.81 2.38 -2.10
CA VAL A 9 -30.41 2.75 -3.46
C VAL A 9 -29.01 2.18 -3.63
N TYR A 10 -28.87 1.23 -4.56
CA TYR A 10 -27.57 0.65 -4.87
C TYR A 10 -26.79 1.66 -5.71
N LEU A 11 -25.78 2.27 -5.12
CA LEU A 11 -24.90 3.20 -5.81
C LEU A 11 -23.96 2.42 -6.74
N THR A 12 -24.21 2.50 -8.04
CA THR A 12 -23.26 2.07 -9.06
C THR A 12 -22.16 3.12 -9.17
N TRP A 13 -20.91 2.74 -8.88
CA TRP A 13 -19.75 3.60 -9.06
C TRP A 13 -19.39 3.70 -10.54
N THR A 14 -19.10 4.92 -11.00
CA THR A 14 -18.52 5.17 -12.34
C THR A 14 -17.02 5.43 -12.22
N ASP A 15 -16.32 5.41 -13.35
CA ASP A 15 -14.88 5.65 -13.40
C ASP A 15 -14.52 7.07 -12.91
N GLU A 16 -15.36 8.06 -13.23
CA GLU A 16 -15.17 9.45 -12.79
C GLU A 16 -15.34 9.58 -11.27
N MET A 17 -16.27 8.83 -10.67
CA MET A 17 -16.47 8.79 -9.22
C MET A 17 -15.29 8.12 -8.52
N ASP A 18 -14.73 7.05 -9.10
CA ASP A 18 -13.53 6.40 -8.59
C ASP A 18 -12.32 7.33 -8.68
N THR A 19 -12.10 8.00 -9.81
CA THR A 19 -11.01 8.97 -9.97
C THR A 19 -11.16 10.14 -8.98
N ALA A 20 -12.38 10.65 -8.78
CA ALA A 20 -12.65 11.69 -7.78
C ALA A 20 -12.42 11.21 -6.33
N LEU A 21 -12.80 9.96 -6.01
CA LEU A 21 -12.53 9.39 -4.69
C LEU A 21 -11.03 9.16 -4.47
N LEU A 22 -10.37 8.46 -5.40
CA LEU A 22 -8.97 8.06 -5.29
C LEU A 22 -8.02 9.27 -5.25
N ALA A 23 -8.31 10.36 -5.97
CA ALA A 23 -7.52 11.59 -5.86
C ALA A 23 -7.42 12.11 -4.40
N VAL A 24 -8.54 12.11 -3.67
CA VAL A 24 -8.57 12.53 -2.25
C VAL A 24 -7.89 11.49 -1.36
N LEU A 25 -8.07 10.20 -1.65
CA LEU A 25 -7.42 9.14 -0.86
C LEU A 25 -5.90 9.11 -1.04
N VAL A 26 -5.36 9.40 -2.24
CA VAL A 26 -3.92 9.52 -2.49
C VAL A 26 -3.35 10.74 -1.77
N GLU A 27 -4.00 11.91 -1.86
CA GLU A 27 -3.59 13.12 -1.14
C GLU A 27 -3.48 12.86 0.37
N HIS A 28 -4.52 12.27 0.97
CA HIS A 28 -4.52 11.96 2.40
C HIS A 28 -3.65 10.75 2.79
N HIS A 29 -3.36 9.82 1.87
CA HIS A 29 -2.36 8.76 2.08
C HIS A 29 -0.98 9.40 2.29
N ASN A 30 -0.58 10.27 1.37
CA ASN A 30 0.71 10.96 1.39
C ASN A 30 0.87 11.89 2.62
N ASN A 31 -0.24 12.42 3.14
CA ASN A 31 -0.28 13.22 4.38
C ASN A 31 -0.32 12.38 5.67
N GLY A 32 -0.31 11.04 5.59
CA GLY A 32 -0.41 10.16 6.77
C GLY A 32 -1.75 10.24 7.50
N ASP A 33 -2.84 10.53 6.81
CA ASP A 33 -4.19 10.73 7.38
C ASP A 33 -4.97 9.43 7.66
N HIS A 34 -4.22 8.37 7.97
CA HIS A 34 -4.73 7.09 8.41
C HIS A 34 -5.18 7.11 9.88
N ALA A 35 -6.10 6.21 10.21
CA ALA A 35 -6.52 5.84 11.55
C ALA A 35 -6.35 4.33 11.72
N GLN A 36 -6.40 3.82 12.96
CA GLN A 36 -6.18 2.39 13.27
C GLN A 36 -7.00 1.41 12.40
N ASN A 37 -8.18 1.81 11.93
CA ASN A 37 -9.09 0.97 11.13
C ASN A 37 -9.63 1.71 9.88
N GLY A 38 -8.78 2.49 9.19
CA GLY A 38 -9.12 3.16 7.94
C GLY A 38 -8.69 4.62 7.90
N TRP A 39 -9.61 5.52 7.55
CA TRP A 39 -9.31 6.95 7.38
C TRP A 39 -9.78 7.81 8.55
N LYS A 40 -9.11 8.95 8.79
CA LYS A 40 -9.60 9.97 9.73
C LYS A 40 -10.92 10.60 9.25
N PRO A 41 -11.79 11.13 10.14
CA PRO A 41 -13.10 11.65 9.77
C PRO A 41 -13.10 12.75 8.70
N HIS A 42 -12.08 13.62 8.66
CA HIS A 42 -12.01 14.71 7.68
C HIS A 42 -11.76 14.21 6.25
N VAL A 43 -11.04 13.10 6.07
CA VAL A 43 -10.81 12.46 4.77
C VAL A 43 -12.13 12.02 4.13
N TYR A 44 -13.03 11.41 4.92
CA TYR A 44 -14.37 11.05 4.45
C TYR A 44 -15.18 12.29 4.03
N ASN A 45 -15.12 13.37 4.81
CA ASN A 45 -15.81 14.62 4.47
C ASN A 45 -15.25 15.26 3.19
N ALA A 46 -13.92 15.25 3.02
CA ALA A 46 -13.26 15.73 1.82
C ALA A 46 -13.65 14.90 0.58
N ALA A 47 -13.69 13.57 0.71
CA ALA A 47 -14.08 12.66 -0.36
C ALA A 47 -15.57 12.81 -0.75
N ILE A 48 -16.48 12.93 0.23
CA ILE A 48 -17.90 13.21 -0.02
C ILE A 48 -18.05 14.53 -0.79
N ARG A 49 -17.35 15.59 -0.36
CA ARG A 49 -17.38 16.91 -1.02
C ARG A 49 -16.85 16.82 -2.45
N ASN A 50 -15.68 16.21 -2.67
CA ASN A 50 -15.05 16.16 -3.99
C ASN A 50 -15.87 15.32 -5.00
N VAL A 51 -16.47 14.20 -4.59
CA VAL A 51 -17.35 13.41 -5.47
C VAL A 51 -18.65 14.16 -5.76
N ARG A 52 -19.22 14.88 -4.78
CA ARG A 52 -20.37 15.78 -5.01
C ARG A 52 -20.03 16.87 -6.03
N GLU A 53 -18.90 17.55 -5.87
CA GLU A 53 -18.48 18.66 -6.73
C GLU A 53 -18.12 18.21 -8.15
N LYS A 54 -17.41 17.08 -8.30
CA LYS A 54 -16.96 16.58 -9.62
C LYS A 54 -18.00 15.75 -10.36
N CYS A 55 -18.83 14.99 -9.66
CA CYS A 55 -19.75 14.02 -10.26
C CYS A 55 -21.23 14.39 -10.08
N SER A 56 -21.56 15.41 -9.28
CA SER A 56 -22.94 15.76 -8.90
C SER A 56 -23.71 14.61 -8.22
N VAL A 57 -22.98 13.71 -7.54
CA VAL A 57 -23.53 12.53 -6.86
C VAL A 57 -23.35 12.64 -5.35
N GLU A 58 -24.43 12.39 -4.60
CA GLU A 58 -24.39 12.26 -3.14
C GLU A 58 -23.89 10.88 -2.74
N ILE A 59 -22.81 10.83 -1.95
CA ILE A 59 -22.26 9.60 -1.38
C ILE A 59 -22.15 9.70 0.14
N THR A 60 -22.21 8.56 0.82
CA THR A 60 -22.05 8.45 2.28
C THR A 60 -20.70 7.83 2.65
N LYS A 61 -20.32 7.95 3.93
CA LYS A 61 -19.18 7.23 4.50
C LYS A 61 -19.22 5.72 4.24
N ASP A 62 -20.40 5.11 4.29
CA ASP A 62 -20.58 3.67 4.04
C ASP A 62 -20.38 3.32 2.56
N ASN A 63 -20.75 4.21 1.63
CA ASN A 63 -20.44 4.03 0.21
C ASN A 63 -18.93 4.04 -0.02
N ILE A 64 -18.21 5.00 0.59
CA ILE A 64 -16.74 5.09 0.52
C ILE A 64 -16.10 3.84 1.13
N ALA A 65 -16.48 3.44 2.34
CA ALA A 65 -15.92 2.26 3.01
C ALA A 65 -16.18 0.96 2.21
N SER A 66 -17.34 0.84 1.58
CA SER A 66 -17.64 -0.28 0.66
C SER A 66 -16.76 -0.25 -0.60
N ARG A 67 -16.51 0.95 -1.17
CA ARG A 67 -15.66 1.10 -2.36
C ARG A 67 -14.18 0.85 -2.06
N CYS A 68 -13.68 1.33 -0.91
CA CYS A 68 -12.33 1.02 -0.43
C CYS A 68 -12.08 -0.50 -0.34
N LYS A 69 -13.01 -1.29 0.21
CA LYS A 69 -12.93 -2.76 0.22
C LYS A 69 -12.88 -3.39 -1.18
N THR A 70 -13.39 -2.69 -2.20
CA THR A 70 -13.29 -3.14 -3.59
C THR A 70 -11.90 -2.84 -4.15
N PHE A 71 -11.33 -1.66 -3.88
CA PHE A 71 -9.96 -1.32 -4.25
C PHE A 71 -8.92 -2.21 -3.56
N ASP A 72 -9.08 -2.46 -2.26
CA ASP A 72 -8.28 -3.39 -1.46
C ASP A 72 -8.27 -4.80 -2.10
N LYS A 73 -9.45 -5.33 -2.45
CA LYS A 73 -9.58 -6.61 -3.16
C LYS A 73 -9.01 -6.60 -4.58
N HIS A 74 -9.02 -5.46 -5.27
CA HIS A 74 -8.32 -5.29 -6.55
C HIS A 74 -6.80 -5.38 -6.34
N TYR A 75 -6.29 -4.63 -5.37
CA TYR A 75 -4.88 -4.66 -4.98
C TYR A 75 -4.41 -6.07 -4.61
N GLU A 76 -5.08 -6.74 -3.68
CA GLU A 76 -4.69 -8.08 -3.21
C GLU A 76 -4.62 -9.14 -4.31
N ILE A 77 -5.46 -9.04 -5.35
CA ILE A 77 -5.51 -10.04 -6.42
C ILE A 77 -4.52 -9.68 -7.52
N ILE A 78 -4.50 -8.43 -7.98
CA ILE A 78 -3.61 -7.99 -9.06
C ILE A 78 -2.15 -8.02 -8.61
N SER A 79 -1.81 -7.55 -7.40
CA SER A 79 -0.43 -7.62 -6.88
C SER A 79 0.11 -9.06 -6.83
N LYS A 80 -0.72 -10.03 -6.43
CA LYS A 80 -0.35 -11.46 -6.46
C LYS A 80 -0.12 -11.96 -7.88
N ILE A 81 -0.94 -11.56 -8.85
CA ILE A 81 -0.73 -11.92 -10.26
C ILE A 81 0.58 -11.31 -10.78
N LEU A 82 0.80 -10.01 -10.57
CA LEU A 82 2.00 -9.27 -10.99
C LEU A 82 3.29 -9.75 -10.29
N SER A 83 3.20 -10.46 -9.18
CA SER A 83 4.34 -11.11 -8.52
C SER A 83 4.84 -12.37 -9.25
N GLN A 84 4.10 -12.88 -10.24
CA GLN A 84 4.43 -14.09 -10.96
C GLN A 84 5.12 -13.78 -12.30
N SER A 85 6.03 -14.66 -12.73
CA SER A 85 6.66 -14.57 -14.05
C SER A 85 5.62 -14.74 -15.17
N GLY A 86 5.71 -13.90 -16.21
CA GLY A 86 4.82 -13.94 -17.38
C GLY A 86 3.54 -13.13 -17.24
N PHE A 87 3.49 -12.23 -16.25
CA PHE A 87 2.43 -11.26 -16.05
C PHE A 87 3.01 -9.85 -15.95
N GLY A 88 2.29 -8.88 -16.49
CA GLY A 88 2.57 -7.46 -16.37
C GLY A 88 1.30 -6.64 -16.26
N TRP A 89 1.44 -5.32 -16.22
CA TRP A 89 0.31 -4.40 -16.29
C TRP A 89 0.32 -3.63 -17.61
N ASP A 90 -0.80 -3.64 -18.31
CA ASP A 90 -1.07 -2.87 -19.52
C ASP A 90 -1.63 -1.51 -19.09
N TRP A 91 -0.74 -0.52 -19.00
CA TRP A 91 -1.07 0.84 -18.57
C TRP A 91 -1.94 1.62 -19.57
N GLU A 92 -1.97 1.22 -20.85
CA GLU A 92 -2.80 1.87 -21.87
C GLU A 92 -4.26 1.38 -21.82
N ASN A 93 -4.46 0.11 -21.44
CA ASN A 93 -5.77 -0.54 -21.45
C ASN A 93 -6.31 -0.86 -20.04
N ASP A 94 -5.63 -0.40 -18.98
CA ASP A 94 -5.99 -0.58 -17.57
C ASP A 94 -6.28 -2.06 -17.21
N LYS A 95 -5.45 -3.00 -17.69
CA LYS A 95 -5.68 -4.44 -17.50
C LYS A 95 -4.38 -5.24 -17.32
N LEU A 96 -4.51 -6.54 -17.08
CA LEU A 96 -3.35 -7.44 -17.04
C LEU A 96 -2.77 -7.67 -18.44
N LEU A 97 -1.46 -7.52 -18.56
CA LEU A 97 -0.65 -8.05 -19.65
C LEU A 97 -0.26 -9.50 -19.30
N ILE A 98 -0.35 -10.41 -20.26
CA ILE A 98 -0.14 -11.85 -20.05
C ILE A 98 0.67 -12.38 -21.23
N ASP A 99 1.79 -13.06 -20.97
CA ASP A 99 2.70 -13.56 -22.01
C ASP A 99 2.04 -14.62 -22.92
N SER A 100 1.20 -15.50 -22.35
CA SER A 100 0.43 -16.49 -23.12
C SER A 100 -0.79 -17.03 -22.37
N ASP A 101 -1.74 -17.61 -23.11
CA ASP A 101 -2.89 -18.32 -22.54
C ASP A 101 -2.49 -19.45 -21.59
N ASP A 102 -1.38 -20.15 -21.87
CA ASP A 102 -0.87 -21.21 -21.01
C ASP A 102 -0.39 -20.69 -19.65
N VAL A 103 0.22 -19.50 -19.61
CA VAL A 103 0.61 -18.83 -18.36
C VAL A 103 -0.63 -18.49 -17.53
N TRP A 104 -1.67 -17.93 -18.18
CA TRP A 104 -2.95 -17.68 -17.51
C TRP A 104 -3.62 -18.96 -16.99
N ASN A 105 -3.69 -20.00 -17.81
CA ASN A 105 -4.39 -21.24 -17.50
C ASN A 105 -3.76 -21.95 -16.28
N ARG A 106 -2.43 -22.02 -16.20
CA ARG A 106 -1.72 -22.57 -15.02
C ARG A 106 -2.00 -21.76 -13.76
N TYR A 107 -1.99 -20.42 -13.83
CA TYR A 107 -2.24 -19.59 -12.66
C TYR A 107 -3.68 -19.71 -12.15
N VAL A 108 -4.67 -19.69 -13.04
CA VAL A 108 -6.10 -19.72 -12.66
C VAL A 108 -6.58 -21.08 -12.16
N GLU A 109 -5.90 -22.18 -12.54
CA GLU A 109 -6.16 -23.52 -12.00
C GLU A 109 -5.99 -23.55 -10.47
N ALA A 110 -4.90 -22.96 -9.97
CA ALA A 110 -4.66 -22.75 -8.54
C ALA A 110 -5.48 -21.58 -7.96
N ASN A 111 -5.75 -20.53 -8.75
CA ASN A 111 -6.31 -19.25 -8.27
C ASN A 111 -7.67 -18.92 -8.93
N LYS A 112 -8.67 -19.80 -8.79
CA LYS A 112 -9.98 -19.66 -9.45
C LYS A 112 -10.69 -18.32 -9.22
N ALA A 113 -10.47 -17.66 -8.07
CA ALA A 113 -11.02 -16.34 -7.76
C ALA A 113 -10.47 -15.20 -8.65
N ALA A 114 -9.29 -15.40 -9.27
CA ALA A 114 -8.68 -14.47 -10.20
C ALA A 114 -9.24 -14.58 -11.63
N ALA A 115 -10.07 -15.60 -11.93
CA ALA A 115 -10.56 -15.89 -13.28
C ALA A 115 -11.18 -14.68 -14.02
N CYS A 116 -11.88 -13.81 -13.28
CA CYS A 116 -12.49 -12.62 -13.86
C CYS A 116 -11.49 -11.55 -14.30
N TYR A 117 -10.23 -11.58 -13.84
CA TYR A 117 -9.25 -10.54 -14.15
C TYR A 117 -8.60 -10.66 -15.53
N LYS A 118 -8.73 -11.81 -16.24
CA LYS A 118 -8.12 -12.01 -17.57
C LYS A 118 -8.47 -10.89 -18.56
N THR A 119 -9.71 -10.41 -18.50
CA THR A 119 -10.27 -9.40 -19.41
C THR A 119 -10.81 -8.19 -18.66
N LYS A 120 -10.59 -8.09 -17.35
CA LYS A 120 -11.15 -7.01 -16.55
C LYS A 120 -10.27 -5.78 -16.62
N VAL A 121 -10.90 -4.68 -17.05
CA VAL A 121 -10.37 -3.34 -16.88
C VAL A 121 -10.52 -2.92 -15.41
N VAL A 122 -9.43 -2.45 -14.80
CA VAL A 122 -9.38 -1.87 -13.45
C VAL A 122 -8.59 -0.56 -13.53
N LYS A 123 -9.31 0.53 -13.79
CA LYS A 123 -8.75 1.88 -13.90
C LYS A 123 -8.18 2.39 -12.59
N ASN A 124 -7.33 3.41 -12.68
CA ASN A 124 -6.66 4.06 -11.55
C ASN A 124 -5.79 3.05 -10.74
N TRP A 125 -5.18 2.07 -11.43
CA TRP A 125 -4.34 1.04 -10.80
C TRP A 125 -3.12 1.64 -10.09
N ASP A 126 -2.56 2.73 -10.61
CA ASP A 126 -1.51 3.55 -9.99
C ASP A 126 -1.93 4.06 -8.60
N ALA A 127 -3.11 4.66 -8.48
CA ALA A 127 -3.64 5.21 -7.24
C ALA A 127 -4.00 4.09 -6.24
N ILE A 128 -4.58 3.00 -6.72
CA ILE A 128 -4.86 1.79 -5.91
C ILE A 128 -3.54 1.19 -5.39
N ASN A 129 -2.55 1.00 -6.25
CA ASN A 129 -1.25 0.47 -5.86
C ASN A 129 -0.55 1.39 -4.85
N THR A 130 -0.61 2.71 -5.05
CA THR A 130 -0.07 3.71 -4.11
C THR A 130 -0.68 3.53 -2.71
N ILE A 131 -2.00 3.60 -2.59
CA ILE A 131 -2.71 3.59 -1.29
C ILE A 131 -2.56 2.25 -0.54
N TYR A 132 -2.57 1.12 -1.26
CA TYR A 132 -2.64 -0.22 -0.65
C TYR A 132 -1.29 -0.98 -0.65
N SER A 133 -0.22 -0.42 -1.23
CA SER A 133 1.13 -0.97 -1.10
C SER A 133 1.59 -1.00 0.35
N LYS A 134 2.06 -2.16 0.80
CA LYS A 134 2.41 -2.39 2.22
C LYS A 134 3.77 -1.79 2.62
N ASP A 135 4.59 -1.42 1.64
CA ASP A 135 5.99 -1.08 1.83
C ASP A 135 6.24 0.43 2.07
N HIS A 136 5.23 1.29 1.89
CA HIS A 136 5.36 2.75 2.02
C HIS A 136 4.88 3.32 3.38
N ALA A 137 4.60 2.47 4.37
CA ALA A 137 4.11 2.89 5.69
C ALA A 137 5.06 2.55 6.86
N THR A 138 6.38 2.71 6.69
CA THR A 138 7.32 2.72 7.82
C THR A 138 7.47 4.13 8.38
N GLY A 139 6.42 4.60 9.07
CA GLY A 139 6.49 5.78 9.93
C GLY A 139 7.15 5.43 11.26
N ASP A 140 8.46 5.19 11.26
CA ASP A 140 9.20 4.99 12.51
C ASP A 140 9.31 6.33 13.26
N GLY A 141 8.83 6.35 14.50
CA GLY A 141 8.52 7.61 15.19
C GLY A 141 7.69 7.48 16.46
N ALA A 142 7.64 6.30 17.08
CA ALA A 142 6.97 6.09 18.37
C ALA A 142 7.98 6.11 19.53
N GLN A 143 8.72 7.21 19.68
CA GLN A 143 9.60 7.41 20.83
C GLN A 143 8.71 7.65 22.07
N THR A 144 8.52 6.60 22.85
CA THR A 144 7.65 6.63 24.05
C THR A 144 8.24 7.60 25.07
N GLY A 145 7.55 8.72 25.30
CA GLY A 145 7.90 9.66 26.37
C GLY A 145 7.82 8.98 27.73
N VAL A 146 8.93 8.97 28.45
CA VAL A 146 9.02 8.40 29.80
C VAL A 146 8.52 9.43 30.82
N GLU A 147 7.81 8.94 31.84
CA GLU A 147 7.53 9.61 33.12
C GLU A 147 6.73 10.93 33.13
N SER A 148 5.51 10.87 33.68
CA SER A 148 5.25 11.37 35.05
C SER A 148 3.75 11.36 35.40
N ALA A 149 3.35 10.53 36.37
CA ALA A 149 2.25 10.83 37.30
C ALA A 149 2.26 9.82 38.45
N GLN A 150 2.19 10.31 39.69
CA GLN A 150 2.23 9.49 40.90
C GLN A 150 0.85 8.89 41.23
N VAL A 151 0.85 7.72 41.87
CA VAL A 151 -0.34 7.11 42.48
C VAL A 151 -0.53 7.64 43.90
N PRO A 152 -1.76 7.97 44.31
CA PRO A 152 -2.19 7.79 45.70
C PRO A 152 -3.20 6.64 45.81
N PRO A 153 -3.07 5.73 46.80
CA PRO A 153 -4.02 4.64 47.01
C PRO A 153 -5.14 5.04 47.99
N GLU A 154 -6.34 4.47 47.82
CA GLU A 154 -7.26 4.28 48.93
C GLU A 154 -8.15 3.04 48.71
N GLN A 155 -8.46 2.33 49.80
CA GLN A 155 -9.07 1.00 49.81
C GLN A 155 -10.50 1.08 50.37
N VAL A 156 -11.42 0.25 49.86
CA VAL A 156 -12.57 -0.24 50.66
C VAL A 156 -12.95 -1.66 50.22
N ASP A 157 -13.10 -2.56 51.19
CA ASP A 157 -13.72 -3.90 51.07
C ASP A 157 -15.26 -3.75 50.84
N ASP A 158 -16.11 -4.76 50.60
CA ASP A 158 -16.12 -6.17 51.04
C ASP A 158 -17.12 -7.01 50.18
N ALA A 159 -17.19 -8.33 50.47
CA ALA A 159 -18.28 -9.29 50.25
C ALA A 159 -18.23 -10.20 48.99
N SER A 160 -17.82 -11.46 49.22
CA SER A 160 -18.04 -12.64 48.36
C SER A 160 -18.84 -13.70 49.13
N PRO A 161 -19.66 -14.51 48.44
CA PRO A 161 -19.36 -15.95 48.29
C PRO A 161 -19.71 -16.48 46.86
N GLU A 162 -19.39 -17.69 46.39
CA GLU A 162 -18.65 -18.84 46.97
C GLU A 162 -17.87 -19.63 45.86
N LEU A 163 -17.55 -20.91 46.07
CA LEU A 163 -16.84 -21.83 45.14
C LEU A 163 -17.54 -23.21 45.08
N PRO A 164 -17.41 -24.02 44.00
CA PRO A 164 -16.25 -24.94 43.81
C PRO A 164 -15.75 -25.07 42.34
N GLN A 165 -14.44 -25.05 42.04
CA GLN A 165 -13.46 -26.16 42.06
C GLN A 165 -13.87 -27.45 41.30
N LYS A 166 -13.01 -28.20 40.55
CA LYS A 166 -11.62 -28.04 40.02
C LYS A 166 -11.24 -29.31 39.19
N ARG A 167 -10.53 -29.19 38.05
CA ARG A 167 -9.46 -30.09 37.48
C ARG A 167 -9.18 -29.75 35.99
N GLN A 168 -7.95 -29.37 35.59
CA GLN A 168 -6.80 -30.20 35.16
C GLN A 168 -6.97 -30.83 33.74
N ARG A 169 -5.97 -30.91 32.83
CA ARG A 169 -4.52 -30.56 32.86
C ARG A 169 -3.91 -30.75 31.45
N THR A 170 -3.37 -29.70 30.80
CA THR A 170 -2.62 -29.85 29.51
C THR A 170 -1.54 -28.77 29.28
N GLY A 171 -0.73 -28.45 30.30
CA GLY A 171 0.32 -27.41 30.19
C GLY A 171 1.71 -27.90 29.74
N GLU A 172 1.95 -29.21 29.74
CA GLU A 172 3.32 -29.77 29.70
C GLU A 172 3.83 -30.15 28.28
N ALA A 173 3.01 -29.99 27.23
CA ALA A 173 3.39 -30.33 25.85
C ALA A 173 4.10 -29.20 25.07
N ILE A 174 3.95 -27.94 25.51
CA ILE A 174 4.46 -26.77 24.75
C ILE A 174 5.90 -26.40 25.15
N LEU A 175 6.30 -26.69 26.39
CA LEU A 175 7.61 -26.31 26.93
C LEU A 175 8.80 -27.13 26.39
N THR A 176 8.55 -28.34 25.89
CA THR A 176 9.61 -29.24 25.40
C THR A 176 10.05 -28.94 23.96
N MET A 177 9.23 -28.26 23.15
CA MET A 177 9.53 -27.99 21.73
C MET A 177 10.25 -26.66 21.47
N LEU A 178 10.68 -25.94 22.52
CA LEU A 178 11.40 -24.66 22.39
C LEU A 178 12.93 -24.77 22.61
N GLY A 179 13.47 -25.98 22.73
CA GLY A 179 14.90 -26.23 22.98
C GLY A 179 15.78 -26.14 21.72
N ASP A 180 15.35 -26.76 20.63
CA ASP A 180 16.28 -27.19 19.57
C ASP A 180 16.49 -26.17 18.42
N MET A 181 15.83 -25.00 18.48
CA MET A 181 15.97 -23.96 17.45
C MET A 181 16.94 -22.82 17.83
N LYS A 182 17.49 -22.79 19.05
CA LYS A 182 18.39 -21.71 19.48
C LYS A 182 19.87 -21.92 19.15
N THR A 183 20.33 -23.16 19.03
CA THR A 183 21.73 -23.45 18.71
C THR A 183 22.04 -23.14 17.23
N SER A 184 21.21 -23.65 16.32
CA SER A 184 21.39 -23.52 14.86
C SER A 184 21.48 -22.07 14.35
N PHE A 185 20.73 -21.12 14.94
CA PHE A 185 20.77 -19.72 14.51
C PHE A 185 21.95 -18.93 15.11
N SER A 186 22.51 -19.37 16.24
CA SER A 186 23.62 -18.66 16.90
C SER A 186 24.95 -18.77 16.16
N ASP A 187 25.13 -19.82 15.35
CA ASP A 187 26.35 -20.02 14.55
C ASP A 187 26.25 -19.39 13.16
N VAL A 188 25.04 -19.19 12.63
CA VAL A 188 24.81 -18.41 11.39
C VAL A 188 25.04 -16.90 11.61
N LEU A 189 24.69 -16.37 12.79
CA LEU A 189 24.87 -14.95 13.14
C LEU A 189 26.31 -14.54 13.47
N LYS A 190 27.26 -15.48 13.54
CA LYS A 190 28.70 -15.18 13.77
C LYS A 190 29.50 -15.01 12.48
N SER A 191 28.90 -15.26 11.33
CA SER A 191 29.55 -15.20 10.01
C SER A 191 28.76 -14.30 9.07
N THR A 192 28.72 -13.00 9.37
CA THR A 192 28.11 -12.01 8.49
C THR A 192 29.08 -10.86 8.26
N GLU A 193 29.81 -10.94 7.14
CA GLU A 193 30.29 -9.73 6.46
C GLU A 193 29.05 -8.86 6.17
N PRO A 194 29.04 -7.55 6.50
CA PRO A 194 27.81 -6.76 6.44
C PRO A 194 27.23 -6.71 5.02
N LEU A 195 26.03 -7.27 4.85
CA LEU A 195 25.27 -7.09 3.62
C LEU A 195 24.95 -5.60 3.46
N PRO A 196 25.23 -4.99 2.28
CA PRO A 196 24.92 -3.59 2.07
C PRO A 196 23.41 -3.37 2.13
N LEU A 197 23.00 -2.37 2.92
CA LEU A 197 21.63 -1.87 2.95
C LEU A 197 21.23 -1.35 1.55
N PRO A 198 19.93 -1.37 1.19
CA PRO A 198 19.45 -0.67 0.01
C PRO A 198 19.79 0.81 0.12
N GLN A 199 20.76 1.27 -0.68
CA GLN A 199 21.07 2.68 -0.81
C GLN A 199 19.90 3.32 -1.57
N VAL A 200 19.08 4.12 -0.88
CA VAL A 200 18.12 5.00 -1.54
C VAL A 200 18.89 6.25 -1.95
N THR A 201 18.94 6.56 -3.25
CA THR A 201 19.71 7.71 -3.72
C THR A 201 19.09 9.00 -3.15
N PRO A 202 19.88 9.85 -2.45
CA PRO A 202 19.37 11.11 -1.92
C PRO A 202 18.77 12.00 -3.03
N PRO A 203 17.59 12.62 -2.83
CA PRO A 203 16.97 13.47 -3.87
C PRO A 203 17.87 14.59 -4.39
N ALA A 204 18.77 15.12 -3.54
CA ALA A 204 19.76 16.12 -3.94
C ALA A 204 20.76 15.59 -5.00
N GLU A 205 21.11 14.31 -4.95
CA GLU A 205 22.03 13.68 -5.92
C GLU A 205 21.34 13.46 -7.27
N ILE A 206 20.08 13.01 -7.27
CA ILE A 206 19.25 12.91 -8.47
C ILE A 206 19.16 14.27 -9.18
N LEU A 207 18.92 15.35 -8.42
CA LEU A 207 18.88 16.71 -8.97
C LEU A 207 20.25 17.16 -9.52
N ALA A 208 21.34 16.84 -8.82
CA ALA A 208 22.69 17.18 -9.26
C ALA A 208 23.06 16.47 -10.58
N VAL A 209 22.73 15.19 -10.72
CA VAL A 209 22.93 14.45 -11.98
C VAL A 209 22.20 15.11 -13.14
N LEU A 210 20.93 15.48 -12.95
CA LEU A 210 20.13 16.13 -13.99
C LEU A 210 20.67 17.52 -14.39
N GLN A 211 21.25 18.27 -13.46
CA GLN A 211 21.87 19.59 -13.73
C GLN A 211 23.15 19.50 -14.57
N VAL A 212 23.83 18.35 -14.59
CA VAL A 212 25.07 18.13 -15.35
C VAL A 212 24.79 17.69 -16.81
N ILE A 213 23.55 17.35 -17.15
CA ILE A 213 23.19 16.90 -18.50
C ILE A 213 23.16 18.10 -19.47
N PRO A 214 23.99 18.13 -20.53
CA PRO A 214 24.06 19.24 -21.46
C PRO A 214 22.73 19.50 -22.17
N ASP A 215 22.39 20.77 -22.38
CA ASP A 215 21.21 21.22 -23.13
C ASP A 215 19.87 20.62 -22.69
N LEU A 216 19.76 20.16 -21.44
CA LEU A 216 18.49 19.75 -20.83
C LEU A 216 17.77 20.99 -20.31
N ASN A 217 16.58 21.28 -20.84
CA ASN A 217 15.82 22.46 -20.40
C ASN A 217 15.16 22.22 -19.03
N ARG A 218 14.84 23.31 -18.34
CA ARG A 218 14.28 23.28 -16.97
C ARG A 218 12.94 22.55 -16.87
N CYS A 219 12.11 22.53 -17.92
CA CYS A 219 10.82 21.85 -17.90
C CYS A 219 11.03 20.33 -17.86
N ASP A 220 11.85 19.83 -18.78
CA ASP A 220 12.13 18.40 -18.90
C ASP A 220 12.97 17.89 -17.72
N MET A 221 13.91 18.70 -17.20
CA MET A 221 14.60 18.42 -15.94
C MET A 221 13.62 18.19 -14.77
N LEU A 222 12.59 19.03 -14.61
CA LEU A 222 11.62 18.91 -13.53
C LEU A 222 10.68 17.71 -13.71
N LYS A 223 10.25 17.41 -14.93
CA LYS A 223 9.49 16.18 -15.24
C LYS A 223 10.30 14.93 -14.89
N SER A 224 11.56 14.85 -15.34
CA SER A 224 12.42 13.69 -15.08
C SER A 224 12.75 13.55 -13.61
N TYR A 225 13.01 14.65 -12.90
CA TYR A 225 13.21 14.62 -11.45
C TYR A 225 12.02 13.96 -10.71
N GLY A 226 10.79 14.32 -11.07
CA GLY A 226 9.58 13.71 -10.52
C GLY A 226 9.44 12.22 -10.83
N LYS A 227 9.90 11.76 -12.01
CA LYS A 227 9.88 10.33 -12.38
C LYS A 227 11.01 9.53 -11.70
N LEU A 228 12.20 10.13 -11.55
CA LEU A 228 13.40 9.46 -11.01
C LEU A 228 13.38 9.35 -9.49
N ILE A 229 12.89 10.37 -8.76
CA ILE A 229 12.76 10.31 -7.29
C ILE A 229 11.78 9.23 -6.81
N LEU A 230 10.86 8.80 -7.68
CA LEU A 230 9.89 7.74 -7.39
C LEU A 230 10.34 6.36 -7.89
N ASN A 231 11.49 6.25 -8.55
CA ASN A 231 11.95 5.01 -9.17
C ASN A 231 13.48 4.92 -9.27
N GLU A 232 14.09 4.34 -8.23
CA GLU A 232 15.53 4.06 -8.13
C GLU A 232 16.08 3.28 -9.35
N ARG A 233 15.29 2.40 -9.96
CA ARG A 233 15.74 1.64 -11.15
C ARG A 233 15.86 2.51 -12.40
N LEU A 234 15.02 3.53 -12.54
CA LEU A 234 15.17 4.52 -13.62
C LEU A 234 16.38 5.41 -13.37
N PHE A 235 16.66 5.76 -12.11
CA PHE A 235 17.89 6.49 -11.77
C PHE A 235 19.16 5.67 -12.02
N GLN A 236 19.20 4.40 -11.62
CA GLN A 236 20.32 3.51 -11.94
C GLN A 236 20.49 3.36 -13.46
N ALA A 237 19.40 3.16 -14.22
CA ALA A 237 19.46 3.08 -15.68
C ALA A 237 20.04 4.36 -16.33
N LEU A 238 19.68 5.54 -15.82
CA LEU A 238 20.27 6.82 -16.23
C LEU A 238 21.79 6.87 -15.94
N MET A 239 22.24 6.27 -14.84
CA MET A 239 23.63 6.26 -14.42
C MET A 239 24.50 5.26 -15.20
N GLU A 240 23.93 4.14 -15.68
CA GLU A 240 24.61 3.21 -16.61
C GLU A 240 24.78 3.80 -18.02
N LEU A 241 23.97 4.81 -18.41
CA LEU A 241 24.04 5.41 -19.74
C LEU A 241 25.25 6.35 -19.90
N PRO A 242 25.94 6.33 -21.07
CA PRO A 242 26.87 7.37 -21.49
C PRO A 242 26.24 8.77 -21.44
N MET A 243 27.01 9.78 -21.02
CA MET A 243 26.51 11.16 -20.77
C MET A 243 25.82 11.81 -21.98
N ASP A 244 26.28 11.51 -23.19
CA ASP A 244 25.72 11.96 -24.46
C ASP A 244 24.33 11.37 -24.75
N MET A 245 24.07 10.13 -24.32
CA MET A 245 22.77 9.47 -24.50
C MET A 245 21.72 9.88 -23.45
N ARG A 246 22.15 10.38 -22.27
CA ARG A 246 21.25 10.67 -21.13
C ARG A 246 20.14 11.66 -21.46
N LYS A 247 20.42 12.68 -22.29
CA LYS A 247 19.42 13.67 -22.70
C LYS A 247 18.32 13.04 -23.54
N GLU A 248 18.66 12.28 -24.58
CA GLU A 248 17.68 11.65 -25.47
C GLU A 248 16.80 10.65 -24.72
N TRP A 249 17.43 9.84 -23.86
CA TRP A 249 16.70 8.91 -22.98
C TRP A 249 15.75 9.64 -22.01
N ILE A 250 16.15 10.78 -21.45
CA ILE A 250 15.29 11.63 -20.62
C ILE A 250 14.09 12.19 -21.39
N LEU A 251 14.27 12.60 -22.64
CA LEU A 251 13.17 13.10 -23.46
C LEU A 251 12.17 11.98 -23.77
N LEU A 252 12.65 10.80 -24.18
CA LEU A 252 11.82 9.59 -24.34
C LEU A 252 11.09 9.19 -23.05
N LEU A 253 11.77 9.28 -21.90
CA LEU A 253 11.16 9.04 -20.59
C LEU A 253 10.13 10.11 -20.21
N ASN A 254 10.25 11.34 -20.70
CA ASN A 254 9.30 12.42 -20.39
C ASN A 254 8.06 12.42 -21.29
N ASP A 255 8.18 11.89 -22.50
CA ASP A 255 7.09 11.78 -23.50
C ASP A 255 6.25 10.49 -23.35
N SER A 256 6.62 9.61 -22.41
CA SER A 256 5.88 8.40 -22.00
C SER A 256 5.07 8.59 -20.71
#